data_AF-A0A1H9MT84-F1
#
_entry.id   AF-A0A1H9MT84-F1
#
_cell.length_a   1.000
_cell.length_b   1.000
_cell.length_c   1.000
_cell.angle_alpha   90.00
_cell.angle_beta   90.00
_cell.angle_gamma   90.00
#
_symmetry.space_group_name_H-M   'P 1'
#
loop_
_entity.id
_entity.type
_entity.pdbx_description
1 polymer ?
#
loop_
_entity_poly.entity_id
_entity_poly.type
_entity_poly.pdbx_seq_one_letter_code
_entity_poly.pdbx_strand_id
1 'polypeptide(L)'
;MISEDMFIGAMIERQNGDRDFNTAVAQIHKANAEIEKANRYIREQAQTINQLRSELESTKARADRLQLHFDVEQAHTAGLTAEIDKLNEMYGDSVLFTDSGQRFRDGTKKAKLHLIYEKAFDAKGRGLGMSDPTKYRKS
;
A
#
# COMPACT_ATOMS: atom_id res chain seq x y z
N MET A 1 5.24 59.56 63.10
CA MET A 1 4.13 59.69 62.14
C MET A 1 4.66 59.26 60.78
N ILE A 2 4.12 58.19 60.19
CA ILE A 2 4.32 57.91 58.77
C ILE A 2 3.50 58.99 58.04
N SER A 3 4.09 59.72 57.08
CA SER A 3 3.35 60.72 56.31
C SER A 3 2.31 60.04 55.42
N GLU A 4 1.18 60.69 55.21
CA GLU A 4 0.08 60.22 54.36
C GLU A 4 0.57 59.85 52.95
N ASP A 5 1.55 60.58 52.43
CA ASP A 5 2.23 60.29 51.16
C ASP A 5 2.95 58.93 51.13
N MET A 6 3.58 58.52 52.23
CA MET A 6 4.24 57.20 52.30
C MET A 6 3.21 56.06 52.33
N PHE A 7 2.03 56.28 52.92
CA PHE A 7 0.96 55.30 52.93
C PHE A 7 0.32 55.13 51.53
N ILE A 8 0.09 56.24 50.82
CA ILE A 8 -0.43 56.24 49.45
C ILE A 8 0.56 55.56 48.49
N GLY A 9 1.85 55.87 48.59
CA GLY A 9 2.90 55.22 47.78
C GLY A 9 2.94 53.69 47.96
N ALA A 10 2.93 53.22 49.21
CA ALA A 10 2.91 51.79 49.50
C ALA A 10 1.62 51.08 49.02
N MET A 11 0.47 51.76 49.05
CA MET A 11 -0.78 51.24 48.49
C MET A 11 -0.72 51.11 46.97
N ILE A 12 -0.16 52.10 46.27
CA ILE A 12 -0.02 52.09 44.80
C ILE A 12 0.96 50.99 44.37
N GLU A 13 2.11 50.85 45.04
CA GLU A 13 3.07 49.78 44.76
C GLU A 13 2.45 48.39 44.94
N ARG A 14 1.66 48.19 46.00
CA ARG A 14 0.95 46.92 46.21
C ARG A 14 -0.09 46.66 45.13
N GLN A 15 -0.88 47.66 44.74
CA GLN A 15 -1.87 47.51 43.66
C GLN A 15 -1.22 47.21 42.31
N ASN A 16 -0.08 47.84 42.01
CA ASN A 16 0.68 47.55 40.80
C ASN A 16 1.26 46.13 40.82
N GLY A 17 1.83 45.70 41.96
CA GLY A 17 2.31 44.32 42.15
C GLY A 17 1.21 43.28 41.97
N ASP A 18 0.02 43.51 42.53
CA ASP A 18 -1.14 42.63 42.37
C ASP A 18 -1.60 42.57 40.90
N ARG A 19 -1.56 43.70 40.18
CA ARG A 19 -1.90 43.77 38.74
C ARG A 19 -0.91 43.00 37.87
N ASP A 20 0.38 43.17 38.12
CA ASP A 20 1.44 42.47 37.38
C ASP A 20 1.39 40.97 37.64
N PHE A 21 1.19 40.57 38.90
CA PHE A 21 0.99 39.17 39.27
C PHE A 21 -0.23 38.56 38.57
N ASN A 22 -1.39 39.21 38.60
CA ASN A 22 -2.60 38.73 37.93
C ASN A 22 -2.42 38.61 36.41
N THR A 23 -1.68 39.55 35.81
CA THR A 23 -1.35 39.50 34.37
C THR A 23 -0.45 38.30 34.05
N ALA A 24 0.58 38.05 34.85
CA ALA A 24 1.46 36.90 34.69
C ALA A 24 0.70 35.57 34.84
N VAL A 25 -0.19 35.46 35.83
CA VAL A 25 -1.04 34.27 36.03
C VAL A 25 -1.93 34.03 34.81
N ALA A 26 -2.56 35.07 34.27
CA ALA A 26 -3.39 34.95 33.06
C ALA A 26 -2.58 34.48 31.84
N GLN A 27 -1.35 34.99 31.67
CA GLN A 27 -0.45 34.56 30.61
C GLN A 27 -0.02 33.09 30.78
N ILE A 28 0.28 32.66 32.00
CA ILE A 28 0.61 31.25 32.31
C ILE A 28 -0.57 30.34 31.98
N HIS A 29 -1.79 30.71 32.36
CA HIS A 29 -2.99 29.93 32.01
C HIS A 29 -3.20 29.82 30.49
N LYS A 30 -2.99 30.91 29.76
CA LYS A 30 -3.07 30.91 28.30
C LYS A 30 -2.01 29.98 27.69
N ALA A 31 -0.76 30.10 28.13
CA ALA A 31 0.34 29.25 27.65
C ALA A 31 0.08 27.76 27.95
N ASN A 32 -0.41 27.43 29.15
CA ASN A 32 -0.77 26.06 29.51
C ASN A 32 -1.88 25.51 28.61
N ALA A 33 -2.91 26.30 28.30
CA ALA A 33 -3.97 25.88 27.40
C ALA A 33 -3.47 25.65 25.96
N GLU A 34 -2.50 26.44 25.48
CA GLU A 34 -1.85 26.24 24.19
C GLU A 34 -0.97 24.98 24.17
N ILE A 35 -0.20 24.74 25.24
CA ILE A 35 0.61 23.53 25.43
C ILE A 35 -0.30 22.29 25.44
N GLU A 36 -1.43 22.32 26.13
CA GLU A 36 -2.38 21.21 26.13
C GLU A 36 -2.95 20.92 24.75
N LYS A 37 -3.28 21.96 23.97
CA LYS A 37 -3.71 21.80 22.57
C LYS A 37 -2.62 21.15 21.72
N ALA A 38 -1.38 21.64 21.82
CA ALA A 38 -0.25 21.09 21.10
C ALA A 38 0.00 19.62 21.49
N ASN A 39 -0.06 19.29 22.78
CA ASN A 39 0.10 17.93 23.29
C ASN A 39 -0.98 16.98 22.77
N ARG A 40 -2.25 17.43 22.69
CA ARG A 40 -3.32 16.62 22.07
C ARG A 40 -3.01 16.34 20.60
N TYR A 41 -2.68 17.38 19.84
CA TYR A 41 -2.34 17.25 18.43
C TYR A 41 -1.15 16.30 18.20
N ILE A 42 -0.08 16.40 19.00
CA ILE A 42 1.08 15.51 18.91
C ILE A 42 0.68 14.05 19.17
N ARG A 43 -0.19 13.80 20.16
CA ARG A 43 -0.67 12.44 20.45
C ARG A 43 -1.50 11.87 19.30
N GLU A 44 -2.39 12.67 18.72
CA GLU A 44 -3.19 12.28 17.56
C GLU A 44 -2.29 11.95 16.36
N GLN A 45 -1.31 12.81 16.05
CA GLN A 45 -0.32 12.56 15.00
C GLN A 45 0.48 11.29 15.26
N ALA A 46 0.92 11.05 16.50
CA ALA A 46 1.65 9.84 16.85
C ALA A 46 0.80 8.57 16.65
N GLN A 47 -0.51 8.62 16.98
CA GLN A 47 -1.44 7.53 16.71
C GLN A 47 -1.59 7.27 15.21
N THR A 48 -1.80 8.33 14.41
CA THR A 48 -1.90 8.22 12.95
C THR A 48 -0.62 7.65 12.34
N ILE A 49 0.56 8.10 12.76
CA ILE A 49 1.85 7.58 12.29
C ILE A 49 1.97 6.09 12.59
N ASN A 50 1.59 5.65 13.80
CA ASN A 50 1.66 4.25 14.17
C ASN A 50 0.68 3.39 13.37
N GLN A 51 -0.54 3.89 13.12
CA GLN A 51 -1.51 3.21 12.27
C GLN A 51 -0.99 3.04 10.84
N LEU A 52 -0.49 4.12 10.22
CA LEU A 52 0.04 4.09 8.87
C LEU A 52 1.25 3.17 8.74
N ARG A 53 2.13 3.12 9.75
CA ARG A 53 3.24 2.16 9.79
C ARG A 53 2.74 0.72 9.81
N SER A 54 1.71 0.41 10.60
CA SER A 54 1.12 -0.92 10.64
C SER A 54 0.48 -1.32 9.31
N GLU A 55 -0.25 -0.39 8.68
CA GLU A 55 -0.87 -0.61 7.36
C GLU A 55 0.19 -0.81 6.27
N LEU A 56 1.30 -0.06 6.32
CA LEU A 56 2.42 -0.20 5.41
C LEU A 56 3.08 -1.57 5.53
N GLU A 57 3.37 -2.03 6.74
CA GLU A 57 3.99 -3.34 6.96
C GLU A 57 3.06 -4.50 6.55
N SER A 58 1.77 -4.40 6.84
CA SER A 58 0.77 -5.37 6.36
C SER A 58 0.71 -5.42 4.82
N THR A 59 0.73 -4.25 4.19
CA THR A 59 0.70 -4.15 2.72
C THR A 59 1.96 -4.72 2.09
N LYS A 60 3.15 -4.43 2.64
CA LYS A 60 4.42 -5.03 2.18
C LYS A 60 4.40 -6.54 2.30
N ALA A 61 4.00 -7.09 3.45
CA ALA A 61 3.91 -8.53 3.64
C ALA A 61 2.94 -9.20 2.64
N ARG A 62 1.84 -8.53 2.29
CA ARG A 62 0.92 -9.01 1.25
C ARG A 62 1.56 -8.95 -0.14
N ALA A 63 2.29 -7.88 -0.47
CA ALA A 63 2.99 -7.76 -1.73
C ALA A 63 4.05 -8.86 -1.89
N ASP A 64 4.85 -9.11 -0.85
CA ASP A 64 5.88 -10.16 -0.86
C ASP A 64 5.28 -11.55 -1.08
N ARG A 65 4.13 -11.84 -0.44
CA ARG A 65 3.41 -13.11 -0.64
C ARG A 65 2.87 -13.26 -2.06
N LEU A 66 2.31 -12.19 -2.62
CA LEU A 66 1.82 -12.21 -4.01
C LEU A 66 2.96 -12.36 -5.01
N GLN A 67 4.12 -11.73 -4.75
CA GLN A 67 5.31 -11.90 -5.56
C GLN A 67 5.78 -13.35 -5.52
N LEU A 68 5.90 -13.95 -4.33
CA LEU A 68 6.27 -15.37 -4.21
C LEU A 68 5.30 -16.29 -4.94
N HIS A 69 3.99 -16.06 -4.79
CA HIS A 69 2.98 -16.85 -5.52
C HIS A 69 3.15 -16.71 -7.04
N PHE A 70 3.40 -15.50 -7.53
CA PHE A 70 3.63 -15.26 -8.94
C PHE A 70 4.90 -15.96 -9.44
N ASP A 71 5.99 -15.91 -8.69
CA ASP A 71 7.25 -16.59 -9.02
C ASP A 71 7.07 -18.12 -9.07
N VAL A 72 6.29 -18.68 -8.14
CA VAL A 72 5.94 -20.11 -8.13
C VAL A 72 5.10 -20.49 -9.37
N GLU A 73 4.11 -19.70 -9.74
CA GLU A 73 3.30 -19.93 -10.95
C GLU A 73 4.15 -19.82 -12.24
N GLN A 74 5.13 -18.91 -12.28
CA GLN A 74 6.08 -18.82 -13.39
C GLN A 74 6.95 -20.07 -13.47
N ALA A 75 7.46 -20.57 -12.33
CA ALA A 75 8.24 -21.79 -12.28
C ALA A 75 7.42 -23.02 -12.73
N HIS A 76 6.16 -23.14 -12.28
CA HIS A 76 5.24 -24.17 -12.75
C HIS A 76 5.00 -24.09 -14.26
N THR A 77 4.76 -22.90 -14.80
CA THR A 77 4.57 -22.70 -16.23
C THR A 77 5.80 -23.12 -17.04
N ALA A 78 7.01 -22.81 -16.54
CA ALA A 78 8.26 -23.24 -17.16
C ALA A 78 8.40 -24.78 -17.13
N GLY A 79 8.05 -25.41 -16.00
CA GLY A 79 8.03 -26.87 -15.87
C GLY A 79 7.08 -27.55 -16.86
N LEU A 80 5.84 -27.08 -16.96
CA LEU A 80 4.85 -27.59 -17.92
C LEU A 80 5.31 -27.40 -19.37
N THR A 81 5.99 -26.29 -19.67
CA THR A 81 6.56 -26.06 -21.01
C THR A 81 7.61 -27.12 -21.33
N ALA A 82 8.55 -27.37 -20.41
CA ALA A 82 9.57 -28.40 -20.58
C ALA A 82 8.97 -29.82 -20.71
N GLU A 83 7.90 -30.13 -19.96
CA GLU A 83 7.15 -31.38 -20.10
C GLU A 83 6.52 -31.51 -21.49
N ILE A 84 5.86 -30.46 -21.99
CA ILE A 84 5.26 -30.44 -23.33
C ILE A 84 6.33 -30.62 -24.41
N ASP A 85 7.48 -29.94 -24.27
CA ASP A 85 8.59 -30.06 -25.21
C ASP A 85 9.12 -31.50 -25.26
N LYS A 86 9.27 -32.15 -24.09
CA LYS A 86 9.69 -33.56 -24.02
C LYS A 86 8.65 -34.51 -24.60
N LEU A 87 7.36 -34.26 -24.37
CA LEU A 87 6.28 -35.03 -24.97
C LEU A 87 6.25 -34.88 -26.49
N ASN A 88 6.51 -33.69 -27.01
CA ASN A 88 6.63 -33.45 -28.44
C ASN A 88 7.84 -34.17 -29.04
N GLU A 89 8.98 -34.20 -28.34
CA GLU A 89 10.16 -34.96 -28.78
C GLU A 89 9.87 -36.47 -28.85
N MET A 90 9.13 -37.01 -27.87
CA MET A 90 8.82 -38.44 -27.79
C MET A 90 7.65 -38.86 -28.70
N TYR A 91 6.69 -37.98 -28.93
CA TYR A 91 5.41 -38.29 -29.59
C TYR A 91 5.06 -37.26 -30.67
N GLY A 92 6.05 -36.72 -31.38
CA GLY A 92 5.86 -35.64 -32.37
C GLY A 92 4.89 -35.98 -33.51
N ASP A 93 4.75 -37.26 -33.83
CA ASP A 93 3.80 -37.75 -34.83
C ASP A 93 2.34 -37.77 -34.32
N SER A 94 2.12 -37.48 -33.04
CA SER A 94 0.79 -37.35 -32.45
C SER A 94 0.01 -36.23 -33.12
N VAL A 95 -1.29 -36.47 -33.35
CA VAL A 95 -2.23 -35.49 -33.89
C VAL A 95 -2.20 -34.17 -33.11
N LEU A 96 -1.89 -34.20 -31.81
CA LEU A 96 -1.81 -33.00 -30.98
C LEU A 96 -0.70 -32.01 -31.42
N PHE A 97 0.41 -32.52 -31.94
CA PHE A 97 1.56 -31.72 -32.36
C PHE A 97 1.55 -31.38 -33.86
N THR A 98 0.58 -31.90 -34.61
CA THR A 98 0.41 -31.56 -36.04
C THR A 98 -0.04 -30.11 -36.27
N ASP A 99 0.26 -29.59 -37.48
CA ASP A 99 -0.17 -28.26 -37.94
C ASP A 99 -1.69 -28.11 -37.83
N SER A 100 -2.12 -27.04 -37.17
CA SER A 100 -3.54 -26.69 -37.02
C SER A 100 -4.12 -25.92 -38.21
N GLY A 101 -3.29 -25.51 -39.16
CA GLY A 101 -3.63 -24.58 -40.25
C GLY A 101 -3.60 -23.11 -39.82
N GLN A 102 -3.40 -22.81 -38.53
CA GLN A 102 -3.24 -21.46 -38.02
C GLN A 102 -1.77 -21.10 -37.78
N ARG A 103 -1.50 -19.80 -37.70
CA ARG A 103 -0.15 -19.26 -37.48
C ARG A 103 -0.13 -18.34 -36.26
N PHE A 104 1.02 -18.28 -35.61
CA PHE A 104 1.37 -17.25 -34.64
C PHE A 104 1.62 -15.92 -35.36
N ARG A 105 1.78 -14.83 -34.58
CA ARG A 105 1.97 -13.49 -35.15
C ARG A 105 3.28 -13.35 -35.92
N ASP A 106 4.29 -14.10 -35.52
CA ASP A 106 5.60 -14.21 -36.16
C ASP A 106 5.59 -15.12 -37.41
N GLY A 107 4.44 -15.72 -37.75
CA GLY A 107 4.29 -16.64 -38.89
C GLY A 107 4.56 -18.11 -38.56
N THR A 108 4.95 -18.43 -37.33
CA THR A 108 5.24 -19.82 -36.92
C THR A 108 3.96 -20.65 -36.89
N LYS A 109 4.05 -21.95 -37.23
CA LYS A 109 2.88 -22.84 -37.28
C LYS A 109 2.34 -23.13 -35.88
N LYS A 110 1.04 -22.97 -35.67
CA LYS A 110 0.39 -23.41 -34.44
C LYS A 110 0.10 -24.91 -34.50
N ALA A 111 0.48 -25.64 -33.46
CA ALA A 111 0.03 -27.01 -33.24
C ALA A 111 -1.45 -27.06 -32.81
N LYS A 112 -2.14 -28.18 -33.05
CA LYS A 112 -3.52 -28.37 -32.56
C LYS A 112 -3.63 -28.27 -31.04
N LEU A 113 -2.62 -28.75 -30.31
CA LEU A 113 -2.52 -28.59 -28.85
C LEU A 113 -2.62 -27.13 -28.43
N HIS A 114 -2.03 -26.21 -29.19
CA HIS A 114 -2.08 -24.78 -28.88
C HIS A 114 -3.50 -24.20 -29.00
N LEU A 115 -4.31 -24.67 -29.95
CA LEU A 115 -5.72 -24.26 -30.05
C LEU A 115 -6.55 -24.72 -28.85
N ILE A 116 -6.27 -25.92 -28.33
CA ILE A 116 -6.91 -26.43 -27.11
C ILE A 116 -6.54 -25.54 -25.93
N TYR A 117 -5.26 -25.21 -25.77
CA TYR A 117 -4.78 -24.28 -24.76
C TYR A 117 -5.48 -22.92 -24.86
N GLU A 118 -5.50 -22.30 -26.04
CA GLU A 118 -6.14 -20.98 -26.23
C GLU A 118 -7.61 -21.00 -25.84
N LYS A 119 -8.36 -22.02 -26.24
CA LYS A 119 -9.78 -22.17 -25.89
C LYS A 119 -9.98 -22.33 -24.37
N ALA A 120 -9.14 -23.14 -23.73
CA ALA A 120 -9.20 -23.36 -22.28
C ALA A 120 -8.82 -22.08 -21.51
N PHE A 121 -7.76 -21.39 -21.92
CA PHE A 121 -7.32 -20.12 -21.35
C PHE A 121 -8.42 -19.05 -21.46
N ASP A 122 -8.99 -18.87 -22.65
CA ASP A 122 -10.05 -17.87 -22.86
C ASP A 122 -11.30 -18.17 -22.04
N ALA A 123 -11.70 -19.45 -21.94
CA ALA A 123 -12.83 -19.86 -21.12
C ALA A 123 -12.57 -19.60 -19.63
N LYS A 124 -11.39 -20.00 -19.12
CA LYS A 124 -11.02 -19.79 -17.73
C LYS A 124 -10.86 -18.31 -17.39
N GLY A 125 -10.20 -17.53 -18.26
CA GLY A 125 -9.99 -16.10 -18.10
C GLY A 125 -11.30 -15.32 -17.98
N ARG A 126 -12.29 -15.61 -18.84
CA ARG A 126 -13.64 -15.04 -18.70
C ARG A 126 -14.30 -15.42 -17.38
N GLY A 127 -14.16 -16.68 -16.96
CA GLY A 127 -14.66 -17.15 -15.65
C GLY A 127 -13.99 -16.46 -14.45
N LEU A 128 -12.79 -15.90 -14.63
CA LEU A 128 -12.07 -15.10 -13.65
C LEU A 128 -12.36 -13.58 -13.78
N GLY A 129 -13.31 -13.18 -14.63
CA GLY A 129 -13.70 -11.79 -14.82
C GLY A 129 -12.83 -10.99 -15.79
N MET A 130 -11.93 -11.63 -16.55
CA MET A 130 -11.19 -10.95 -17.61
C MET A 130 -12.13 -10.58 -18.75
N SER A 131 -12.20 -9.29 -19.09
CA SER A 131 -13.04 -8.78 -20.19
C SER A 131 -12.56 -9.28 -21.56
N ASP A 132 -11.25 -9.40 -21.74
CA ASP A 132 -10.63 -9.89 -22.97
C ASP A 132 -9.37 -10.72 -22.66
N PRO A 133 -9.52 -12.04 -22.39
CA PRO A 133 -8.40 -12.94 -22.10
C PRO A 133 -7.38 -13.04 -23.25
N THR A 134 -7.81 -12.80 -24.49
CA THR A 134 -6.96 -13.02 -25.68
C THR A 134 -5.74 -12.11 -25.71
N LYS A 135 -5.79 -10.96 -25.01
CA LYS A 135 -4.68 -10.02 -24.84
C LYS A 135 -3.57 -10.50 -23.92
N TYR A 136 -3.83 -11.53 -23.10
CA TYR A 136 -2.94 -11.96 -22.03
C TYR A 136 -2.29 -13.33 -22.27
N ARG A 137 -2.81 -14.11 -23.22
CA ARG A 137 -2.18 -15.39 -23.59
C ARG A 137 -0.91 -15.15 -24.40
N LYS A 138 0.13 -15.96 -24.16
CA LYS A 138 1.35 -15.94 -24.99
C LYS A 138 1.00 -16.33 -26.42
N SER A 139 1.41 -15.48 -27.36
CA SER A 139 1.07 -15.51 -28.79
C SER A 139 2.28 -15.68 -29.68
#